data_AF-A0A8C3KJ35-F1
#
_entry.id   AF-A0A8C3KJ35-F1
#
_cell.length_a   1.000
_cell.length_b   1.000
_cell.length_c   1.000
_cell.angle_alpha   90.00
_cell.angle_beta   90.00
_cell.angle_gamma   90.00
#
_symmetry.space_group_name_H-M   'P 1'
#
loop_
_entity.id
_entity.type
_entity.pdbx_description
1 polymer ?
#
loop_
_entity_poly.entity_id
_entity_poly.type
_entity_poly.pdbx_seq_one_letter_code
_entity_poly.pdbx_strand_id
1 'polypeptide(L)'
;MDLLNFLLENLSDKHMTLGDNLKELGKAMAGIGETDSERNGDLKFFSIEQAKAVIDYLNISLFKHYKLYEYLFHSPREELVISNEYVVELAQPSVPPFPPLLEDGIPSDIYSSFIISPTATETESKGFDQEDYLEEPCPEVESFEADAVAGVTAEDQKSAVGEIPSEIIGNLEAEINEKLQMQEEAYTLRTEKLESPK
;
A
#
# COMPACT_ATOMS: atom_id res chain seq x y z
N MET A 1 -16.31 21.40 -8.29
CA MET A 1 -15.46 20.55 -7.42
C MET A 1 -15.13 21.26 -6.10
N ASP A 2 -15.55 22.52 -5.97
CA ASP A 2 -15.06 23.43 -4.93
C ASP A 2 -15.63 23.13 -3.55
N LEU A 3 -16.85 22.60 -3.46
CA LEU A 3 -17.46 22.23 -2.17
C LEU A 3 -16.73 21.09 -1.46
N LEU A 4 -16.42 20.00 -2.17
CA LEU A 4 -15.70 18.87 -1.57
C LEU A 4 -14.29 19.30 -1.18
N ASN A 5 -13.62 20.04 -2.06
CA ASN A 5 -12.28 20.57 -1.78
C ASN A 5 -12.29 21.49 -0.56
N PHE A 6 -13.26 22.42 -0.47
CA PHE A 6 -13.47 23.27 0.69
C PHE A 6 -13.61 22.47 2.00
N LEU A 7 -14.39 21.39 2.00
CA LEU A 7 -14.57 20.54 3.18
C LEU A 7 -13.30 19.76 3.54
N LEU A 8 -12.52 19.33 2.53
CA LEU A 8 -11.25 18.64 2.72
C LEU A 8 -10.17 19.60 3.22
N GLU A 9 -10.09 20.83 2.73
CA GLU A 9 -9.18 21.88 3.23
C GLU A 9 -9.48 22.24 4.68
N ASN A 10 -10.76 22.32 5.06
CA ASN A 10 -11.14 22.51 6.46
C ASN A 10 -10.58 21.39 7.35
N LEU A 11 -10.51 20.18 6.81
CA LEU A 11 -10.00 19.02 7.53
C LEU A 11 -8.48 18.95 7.56
N SER A 12 -7.81 19.16 6.42
CA SER A 12 -6.35 19.03 6.29
C SER A 12 -5.60 20.22 6.87
N ASP A 13 -6.03 21.44 6.57
CA ASP A 13 -5.23 22.64 6.84
C ASP A 13 -5.69 23.32 8.13
N LYS A 14 -7.00 23.32 8.38
CA LYS A 14 -7.61 24.00 9.53
C LYS A 14 -7.88 23.09 10.72
N HIS A 15 -7.64 21.78 10.57
CA HIS A 15 -7.92 20.76 11.60
C HIS A 15 -9.32 20.89 12.21
N MET A 16 -10.33 21.27 11.42
CA MET A 16 -11.67 21.48 11.94
C MET A 16 -12.30 20.15 12.36
N THR A 17 -12.99 20.19 13.50
CA THR A 17 -13.78 19.07 13.96
C THR A 17 -14.95 18.80 13.01
N LEU A 18 -15.46 17.57 12.99
CA LEU A 18 -16.66 17.21 12.21
C LEU A 18 -17.81 18.21 12.43
N GLY A 19 -18.05 18.57 13.70
CA GLY A 19 -19.13 19.48 14.06
C GLY A 19 -18.94 20.88 13.48
N ASP A 20 -17.71 21.39 13.46
CA ASP A 20 -17.43 22.73 12.92
C ASP A 20 -17.43 22.74 11.39
N ASN A 21 -16.93 21.68 10.76
CA ASN A 21 -16.98 21.54 9.30
C ASN A 21 -18.42 21.39 8.79
N LEU A 22 -19.29 20.71 9.55
CA LEU A 22 -20.71 20.63 9.25
C LEU A 22 -21.43 21.98 9.38
N LYS A 23 -21.02 22.84 10.33
CA LYS A 23 -21.52 24.22 10.42
C LYS A 23 -21.13 25.04 9.20
N GLU A 24 -19.88 24.92 8.74
CA GLU A 24 -19.43 25.61 7.52
C GLU A 24 -20.14 25.10 6.27
N LEU A 25 -20.38 23.79 6.15
CA LEU A 25 -21.23 23.25 5.09
C LEU A 25 -22.64 23.86 5.14
N GLY A 26 -23.25 23.92 6.33
CA GLY A 26 -24.55 24.52 6.53
C GLY A 26 -24.60 25.99 6.12
N LYS A 27 -23.54 26.76 6.39
CA LYS A 27 -23.40 28.16 5.94
C LYS A 27 -23.23 28.26 4.42
N ALA A 28 -22.41 27.40 3.83
CA ALA A 28 -22.18 27.39 2.38
C ALA A 28 -23.44 27.03 1.59
N MET A 29 -24.28 26.16 2.16
CA MET A 29 -25.55 25.73 1.58
C MET A 29 -26.76 26.59 1.99
N ALA A 30 -26.59 27.51 2.95
CA ALA A 30 -27.64 28.42 3.38
C ALA A 30 -27.94 29.43 2.26
N GLY A 31 -29.09 29.27 1.61
CA GLY A 31 -29.54 30.12 0.51
C GLY A 31 -29.79 29.37 -0.80
N ILE A 32 -29.66 28.05 -0.80
CA ILE A 32 -30.17 27.18 -1.87
C ILE A 32 -31.71 27.26 -1.88
N GLY A 33 -32.29 27.60 -3.02
CA GLY A 33 -33.75 27.73 -3.21
C GLY A 33 -34.34 29.12 -3.00
N GLU A 34 -33.56 30.13 -2.60
CA GLU A 34 -34.01 31.53 -2.53
C GLU A 34 -33.66 32.30 -3.81
N THR A 35 -34.66 32.92 -4.44
CA THR A 35 -34.53 33.71 -5.68
C THR A 35 -33.88 35.08 -5.49
N ASP A 36 -33.93 35.67 -4.30
CA ASP A 36 -33.60 37.09 -4.07
C ASP A 36 -32.52 37.32 -3.00
N SER A 37 -31.67 36.34 -2.78
CA SER A 37 -30.73 36.36 -1.66
C SER A 37 -29.36 36.88 -2.12
N GLU A 38 -29.07 38.16 -1.84
CA GLU A 38 -27.75 38.82 -1.88
C GLU A 38 -26.70 38.13 -0.98
N ARG A 39 -27.07 37.03 -0.32
CA ARG A 39 -26.23 36.29 0.60
C ARG A 39 -25.27 35.41 -0.19
N ASN A 40 -23.98 35.67 0.03
CA ASN A 40 -22.75 35.03 -0.49
C ASN A 40 -22.65 33.49 -0.37
N GLY A 41 -23.71 32.72 -0.65
CA GLY A 41 -23.62 31.28 -0.83
C GLY A 41 -23.24 31.01 -2.28
N ASP A 42 -22.00 30.59 -2.54
CA ASP A 42 -21.48 30.29 -3.89
C ASP A 42 -22.21 29.13 -4.59
N LEU A 43 -23.07 28.42 -3.85
CA LEU A 43 -23.76 27.20 -4.28
C LEU A 43 -25.19 27.44 -4.79
N LYS A 44 -25.52 28.65 -5.27
CA LYS A 44 -26.85 28.99 -5.83
C LYS A 44 -27.30 28.12 -7.02
N PHE A 45 -26.39 27.33 -7.59
CA PHE A 45 -26.64 26.50 -8.77
C PHE A 45 -27.41 25.20 -8.48
N PHE A 46 -27.44 24.73 -7.24
CA PHE A 46 -28.13 23.46 -6.92
C PHE A 46 -29.64 23.67 -6.75
N SER A 47 -30.43 22.75 -7.31
CA SER A 47 -31.82 22.57 -6.86
C SER A 47 -31.85 22.01 -5.42
N ILE A 48 -33.00 22.09 -4.77
CA ILE A 48 -33.18 21.55 -3.42
C ILE A 48 -32.92 20.04 -3.41
N GLU A 49 -33.38 19.32 -4.42
CA GLU A 49 -33.17 17.87 -4.57
C GLU A 49 -31.70 17.54 -4.81
N GLN A 50 -31.01 18.32 -5.63
CA GLN A 50 -29.57 18.14 -5.89
C GLN A 50 -28.74 18.42 -4.63
N ALA A 51 -29.07 19.49 -3.91
CA ALA A 51 -28.42 19.84 -2.66
C ALA A 51 -28.57 18.72 -1.62
N LYS A 52 -29.77 18.14 -1.51
CA LYS A 52 -30.03 16.99 -0.66
C LYS A 52 -29.20 15.77 -1.09
N ALA A 53 -29.17 15.45 -2.38
CA ALA A 53 -28.39 14.33 -2.90
C ALA A 53 -26.88 14.51 -2.63
N VAL A 54 -26.36 15.73 -2.75
CA VAL A 54 -24.97 16.07 -2.42
C VAL A 54 -24.70 15.90 -0.93
N ILE A 55 -25.59 16.37 -0.05
CA ILE A 55 -25.46 16.18 1.40
C ILE A 55 -25.47 14.68 1.75
N ASP A 56 -26.41 13.92 1.17
CA ASP A 56 -26.51 12.48 1.39
C ASP A 56 -25.21 11.76 0.96
N TYR A 57 -24.66 12.15 -0.19
CA TYR A 57 -23.36 11.64 -0.65
C TYR A 57 -22.22 11.99 0.32
N LEU A 58 -22.12 13.25 0.78
CA LEU A 58 -21.09 13.68 1.73
C LEU A 58 -21.21 12.98 3.08
N ASN A 59 -22.44 12.68 3.51
CA ASN A 59 -22.70 11.91 4.73
C ASN A 59 -22.13 10.50 4.65
N ILE A 60 -22.40 9.77 3.57
CA ILE A 60 -21.94 8.37 3.44
C ILE A 60 -20.46 8.24 3.09
N SER A 61 -19.86 9.26 2.49
CA SER A 61 -18.45 9.26 2.06
C SER A 61 -17.54 9.95 3.08
N LEU A 62 -17.56 11.28 3.13
CA LEU A 62 -16.64 12.09 3.91
C LEU A 62 -16.93 12.02 5.42
N PHE A 63 -18.16 12.31 5.82
CA PHE A 63 -18.49 12.49 7.24
C PHE A 63 -18.53 11.17 8.00
N LYS A 64 -18.98 10.07 7.37
CA LYS A 64 -18.91 8.73 7.96
C LYS A 64 -17.49 8.33 8.33
N HIS A 65 -16.51 8.73 7.53
CA HIS A 65 -15.10 8.36 7.69
C HIS A 65 -14.22 9.52 8.19
N TYR A 66 -14.83 10.53 8.83
CA TYR A 66 -14.14 11.77 9.18
C TYR A 66 -12.87 11.53 10.03
N LYS A 67 -12.95 10.66 11.04
CA LYS A 67 -11.80 10.31 11.89
C LYS A 67 -10.67 9.59 11.14
N LEU A 68 -11.02 8.80 10.14
CA LEU A 68 -10.03 8.14 9.28
C LEU A 68 -9.28 9.16 8.43
N TYR A 69 -10.01 10.14 7.87
CA TYR A 69 -9.37 11.23 7.13
C TYR A 69 -8.55 12.14 8.04
N GLU A 70 -9.02 12.46 9.26
CA GLU A 70 -8.20 13.16 10.27
C GLU A 70 -6.89 12.41 10.51
N TYR A 71 -6.94 11.09 10.65
CA TYR A 71 -5.73 10.28 10.82
C TYR A 71 -4.85 10.30 9.56
N LEU A 72 -5.43 10.20 8.37
CA LEU A 72 -4.68 10.18 7.11
C LEU A 72 -3.89 11.48 6.85
N PHE A 73 -4.47 12.62 7.19
CA PHE A 73 -3.84 13.93 6.97
C PHE A 73 -2.79 14.27 8.03
N HIS A 74 -2.96 13.77 9.25
CA HIS A 74 -2.14 14.21 10.39
C HIS A 74 -1.26 13.12 10.98
N SER A 75 -1.41 11.86 10.57
CA SER A 75 -0.52 10.80 11.05
C SER A 75 0.87 10.94 10.41
N PRO A 76 1.94 10.77 11.20
CA PRO A 76 3.28 10.69 10.66
C PRO A 76 3.35 9.47 9.75
N ARG A 77 3.64 9.67 8.46
CA ARG A 77 3.87 8.56 7.54
C ARG A 77 5.26 8.00 7.81
N GLU A 78 5.31 6.71 8.16
CA GLU A 78 6.58 5.97 8.17
C GLU A 78 7.05 5.81 6.72
N GLU A 79 8.02 6.63 6.33
CA GLU A 79 8.66 6.52 5.02
C GLU A 79 9.66 5.36 5.06
N LEU A 80 9.28 4.22 4.49
CA LEU A 80 10.20 3.10 4.29
C LEU A 80 11.15 3.43 3.13
N VAL A 81 12.29 4.03 3.46
CA VAL A 81 13.38 4.25 2.50
C VAL A 81 14.10 2.92 2.28
N ILE A 82 13.75 2.21 1.21
CA ILE A 82 14.47 1.01 0.76
C ILE A 82 15.66 1.46 -0.07
N SER A 83 16.85 1.52 0.55
CA SER A 83 18.10 1.75 -0.17
C SER A 83 18.60 0.42 -0.76
N ASN A 84 18.50 0.25 -2.08
CA ASN A 84 19.19 -0.85 -2.77
C ASN A 84 20.62 -0.41 -3.12
N GLU A 85 21.60 -0.89 -2.37
CA GLU A 85 23.01 -0.83 -2.79
C GLU A 85 23.27 -1.98 -3.78
N TYR A 86 23.42 -1.66 -5.06
CA TYR A 86 23.78 -2.66 -6.06
C TYR A 86 25.30 -2.89 -6.04
N VAL A 87 25.73 -3.96 -5.37
CA VAL A 87 27.12 -4.45 -5.47
C VAL A 87 27.22 -5.36 -6.69
N VAL A 88 27.73 -4.82 -7.80
CA VAL A 88 28.05 -5.61 -9.00
C VAL A 88 29.48 -6.12 -8.87
N GLU A 89 29.65 -7.40 -8.58
CA GLU A 89 30.95 -8.05 -8.61
C GLU A 89 31.38 -8.23 -10.08
N LEU A 90 32.39 -7.47 -10.51
CA LEU A 90 32.97 -7.61 -11.84
C LEU A 90 33.83 -8.87 -11.88
N ALA A 91 33.46 -9.84 -12.72
CA ALA A 91 34.27 -11.02 -12.98
C ALA A 91 35.66 -10.61 -13.51
N GLN A 92 36.71 -11.29 -13.04
CA GLN A 92 38.05 -11.07 -13.56
C GLN A 92 38.10 -11.39 -15.06
N PRO A 93 38.78 -10.56 -15.88
CA PRO A 93 38.85 -10.77 -17.32
C PRO A 93 39.46 -12.14 -17.61
N SER A 94 38.72 -12.96 -18.37
CA SER A 94 39.18 -14.29 -18.78
C SER A 94 40.45 -14.17 -19.61
N VAL A 95 41.49 -14.93 -19.24
CA VAL A 95 42.67 -15.10 -20.09
C VAL A 95 42.21 -15.82 -21.36
N PRO A 96 42.38 -15.23 -22.56
CA PRO A 96 41.88 -15.86 -23.78
C PRO A 96 42.53 -17.24 -23.96
N PRO A 97 41.76 -18.27 -24.35
CA PRO A 97 42.25 -19.66 -24.47
C PRO A 97 43.23 -19.86 -25.63
N PHE A 98 43.47 -18.83 -26.44
CA PHE A 98 44.37 -18.87 -27.57
C PHE A 98 45.56 -17.92 -27.34
N PRO A 99 46.77 -18.33 -27.74
CA PRO A 99 47.93 -17.45 -27.66
C PRO A 99 47.69 -16.19 -28.51
N PRO A 100 48.32 -15.06 -28.15
CA PRO A 100 48.21 -13.83 -28.91
C PRO A 100 48.51 -14.06 -30.40
N LEU A 101 47.79 -13.38 -31.29
CA LEU A 101 48.05 -13.43 -32.73
C LEU A 101 49.51 -13.07 -33.01
N LEU A 102 50.18 -13.89 -33.82
CA LEU A 102 51.60 -13.73 -34.13
C LEU A 102 51.86 -12.42 -34.90
N GLU A 103 52.97 -11.76 -34.58
CA GLU A 103 53.41 -10.52 -35.21
C GLU A 103 53.78 -10.76 -36.69
N ASP A 104 53.20 -9.98 -37.62
CA ASP A 104 53.43 -10.09 -39.05
C ASP A 104 54.91 -9.86 -39.39
N GLY A 105 55.60 -10.92 -39.81
CA GLY A 105 57.03 -10.83 -40.18
C GLY A 105 57.83 -12.13 -40.09
N ILE A 106 57.23 -13.23 -39.63
CA ILE A 106 57.93 -14.51 -39.54
C ILE A 106 57.89 -15.26 -40.89
N PRO A 107 59.03 -15.77 -41.41
CA PRO A 107 59.07 -16.58 -42.63
C PRO A 107 58.17 -17.81 -42.55
N SER A 108 57.44 -18.09 -43.63
CA SER A 108 56.44 -19.18 -43.72
C SER A 108 56.98 -20.55 -43.32
N ASP A 109 58.27 -20.81 -43.55
CA ASP A 109 58.91 -22.10 -43.28
C ASP A 109 58.93 -22.43 -41.78
N ILE A 110 59.04 -21.39 -40.94
CA ILE A 110 58.99 -21.52 -39.48
C ILE A 110 57.56 -21.82 -39.04
N TYR A 111 56.56 -21.12 -39.59
CA TYR A 111 55.14 -21.36 -39.31
C TYR A 111 54.76 -22.81 -39.62
N SER A 112 55.12 -23.32 -40.80
CA SER A 112 54.81 -24.69 -41.24
C SER A 112 55.40 -25.78 -40.33
N SER A 113 56.47 -25.49 -39.58
CA SER A 113 57.05 -26.44 -38.61
C SER A 113 56.27 -26.54 -37.29
N PHE A 114 55.54 -25.48 -36.90
CA PHE A 114 54.77 -25.42 -35.65
C PHE A 114 53.31 -25.85 -35.82
N ILE A 115 52.76 -25.75 -37.03
CA ILE A 115 51.53 -26.46 -37.41
C ILE A 115 51.84 -27.93 -37.73
N ILE A 116 52.26 -28.68 -36.71
CA ILE A 116 52.22 -30.14 -36.74
C ILE A 116 50.75 -30.52 -36.91
N SER A 117 50.39 -31.11 -38.05
CA SER A 117 49.03 -31.62 -38.27
C SER A 117 48.80 -32.79 -37.31
N PRO A 118 47.81 -32.74 -36.40
CA PRO A 118 47.47 -33.91 -35.61
C PRO A 118 46.97 -35.00 -36.56
N THR A 119 47.64 -36.16 -36.51
CA THR A 119 47.28 -37.39 -37.21
C THR A 119 45.78 -37.65 -37.08
N ALA A 120 45.13 -37.86 -38.22
CA ALA A 120 43.73 -38.20 -38.33
C ALA A 120 43.39 -39.47 -37.53
N THR A 121 42.43 -39.35 -36.61
CA THR A 121 41.49 -40.42 -36.29
C THR A 121 40.10 -39.81 -36.27
N GLU A 122 39.31 -40.29 -37.22
CA GLU A 122 38.00 -39.83 -37.65
C GLU A 122 36.87 -40.33 -36.72
N THR A 123 35.72 -39.64 -36.80
CA THR A 123 34.33 -40.18 -36.70
C THR A 123 33.82 -40.66 -35.32
N GLU A 124 32.67 -40.27 -34.76
CA GLU A 124 31.40 -39.76 -35.32
C GLU A 124 30.65 -38.82 -34.34
N SER A 125 29.91 -37.86 -34.91
CA SER A 125 28.97 -36.95 -34.23
C SER A 125 27.55 -37.15 -34.76
N LYS A 126 26.56 -37.29 -33.87
CA LYS A 126 25.11 -37.04 -34.10
C LYS A 126 24.39 -37.11 -32.75
N GLY A 127 23.49 -36.22 -32.34
CA GLY A 127 22.94 -35.01 -32.93
C GLY A 127 22.06 -34.31 -31.88
N PHE A 128 21.59 -33.10 -32.16
CA PHE A 128 20.40 -32.53 -31.54
C PHE A 128 19.75 -31.57 -32.54
N ASP A 129 18.51 -31.89 -32.90
CA ASP A 129 17.66 -31.11 -33.81
C ASP A 129 16.86 -30.03 -33.05
N GLN A 130 16.32 -29.15 -33.88
CA GLN A 130 15.96 -27.75 -33.73
C GLN A 130 14.51 -27.48 -33.26
N GLU A 131 14.34 -26.22 -32.83
CA GLU A 131 13.16 -25.43 -32.43
C GLU A 131 11.80 -25.72 -33.09
N ASP A 132 10.71 -25.48 -32.34
CA ASP A 132 9.46 -24.98 -32.92
C ASP A 132 8.69 -24.07 -31.92
N TYR A 133 8.11 -23.02 -32.48
CA TYR A 133 7.38 -21.91 -31.87
C TYR A 133 6.01 -22.32 -31.36
N LEU A 134 5.47 -21.72 -30.29
CA LEU A 134 4.03 -21.46 -30.18
C LEU A 134 3.71 -20.18 -29.37
N GLU A 135 2.85 -19.39 -30.00
CA GLU A 135 2.23 -18.13 -29.62
C GLU A 135 1.07 -18.38 -28.63
N GLU A 136 0.97 -17.60 -27.55
CA GLU A 136 -0.09 -17.75 -26.53
C GLU A 136 -1.16 -16.66 -26.72
N PRO A 137 -2.45 -17.00 -26.95
CA PRO A 137 -3.52 -16.01 -27.05
C PRO A 137 -4.24 -15.80 -25.71
N CYS A 138 -4.61 -14.54 -25.44
CA CYS A 138 -5.50 -14.12 -24.35
C CYS A 138 -6.89 -14.77 -24.46
N PRO A 139 -7.60 -15.01 -23.34
CA PRO A 139 -9.03 -15.29 -23.40
C PRO A 139 -9.87 -14.05 -23.02
N GLU A 140 -10.89 -13.81 -23.85
CA GLU A 140 -12.02 -12.92 -23.62
C GLU A 140 -13.04 -13.52 -22.63
N VAL A 141 -13.91 -12.62 -22.16
CA VAL A 141 -14.94 -12.72 -21.14
C VAL A 141 -16.15 -13.57 -21.56
N GLU A 142 -16.70 -14.36 -20.62
CA GLU A 142 -18.13 -14.75 -20.41
C GLU A 142 -18.14 -16.00 -19.50
N SER A 143 -19.13 -16.36 -18.67
CA SER A 143 -20.32 -15.77 -18.05
C SER A 143 -20.72 -16.76 -16.92
N PHE A 144 -21.65 -16.36 -16.06
CA PHE A 144 -22.10 -17.02 -14.83
C PHE A 144 -22.70 -18.43 -15.00
N GLU A 145 -22.44 -19.36 -14.07
CA GLU A 145 -23.51 -20.07 -13.32
C GLU A 145 -22.97 -20.82 -12.09
N ALA A 146 -23.88 -21.23 -11.23
CA ALA A 146 -23.76 -21.33 -9.78
C ALA A 146 -23.48 -22.73 -9.21
N ASP A 147 -23.25 -22.70 -7.89
CA ASP A 147 -23.65 -23.71 -6.89
C ASP A 147 -22.63 -24.80 -6.51
N ALA A 148 -21.94 -24.57 -5.39
CA ALA A 148 -21.37 -25.64 -4.56
C ALA A 148 -20.93 -25.15 -3.16
N VAL A 149 -21.80 -24.56 -2.33
CA VAL A 149 -21.62 -24.59 -0.84
C VAL A 149 -22.97 -24.48 -0.14
N ALA A 150 -23.72 -25.58 -0.12
CA ALA A 150 -24.74 -25.80 0.89
C ALA A 150 -24.05 -26.23 2.19
N GLY A 151 -23.99 -25.34 3.20
CA GLY A 151 -23.48 -25.75 4.52
C GLY A 151 -23.17 -24.69 5.57
N VAL A 152 -23.31 -23.39 5.30
CA VAL A 152 -23.18 -22.35 6.34
C VAL A 152 -24.48 -21.57 6.43
N THR A 153 -25.23 -21.79 7.50
CA THR A 153 -26.40 -20.98 7.85
C THR A 153 -25.93 -19.63 8.41
N ALA A 154 -26.65 -18.56 8.08
CA ALA A 154 -26.32 -17.18 8.47
C ALA A 154 -26.27 -16.93 9.99
N GLU A 155 -26.69 -17.89 10.81
CA GLU A 155 -26.61 -17.85 12.27
C GLU A 155 -25.19 -18.11 12.78
N ASP A 156 -24.44 -19.05 12.18
CA ASP A 156 -23.06 -19.39 12.60
C ASP A 156 -22.06 -18.26 12.31
N GLN A 157 -22.31 -17.45 11.27
CA GLN A 157 -21.47 -16.29 10.94
C GLN A 157 -21.70 -15.07 11.85
N LYS A 158 -22.85 -14.98 12.52
CA LYS A 158 -23.12 -13.86 13.46
C LYS A 158 -22.53 -14.08 14.84
N SER A 159 -22.47 -15.33 15.30
CA SER A 159 -21.92 -15.64 16.63
C SER A 159 -20.42 -15.41 16.70
N ALA A 160 -19.66 -15.90 15.72
CA ALA A 160 -18.20 -15.76 15.69
C ALA A 160 -17.72 -14.30 15.52
N VAL A 161 -18.53 -13.44 14.89
CA VAL A 161 -18.20 -12.03 14.64
C VAL A 161 -18.41 -11.16 15.89
N GLY A 162 -19.26 -11.56 16.84
CA GLY A 162 -19.47 -10.83 18.10
C GLY A 162 -18.51 -11.25 19.22
N GLU A 163 -18.03 -12.49 19.19
CA GLU A 163 -17.23 -13.08 20.27
C GLU A 163 -15.76 -12.62 20.23
N ILE A 164 -15.14 -12.63 19.04
CA ILE A 164 -13.73 -12.24 18.87
C ILE A 164 -13.46 -10.77 19.28
N PRO A 165 -14.29 -9.78 18.88
CA PRO A 165 -14.02 -8.39 19.26
C PRO A 165 -14.28 -8.11 20.74
N SER A 166 -15.28 -8.77 21.35
CA SER A 166 -15.61 -8.56 22.76
C SER A 166 -14.55 -9.17 23.69
N GLU A 167 -13.98 -10.30 23.32
CA GLU A 167 -12.83 -10.90 24.04
C GLU A 167 -11.59 -10.01 23.95
N ILE A 168 -11.22 -9.54 22.76
CA ILE A 168 -10.05 -8.67 22.57
C ILE A 168 -10.21 -7.36 23.37
N ILE A 169 -11.40 -6.74 23.32
CA ILE A 169 -11.68 -5.50 24.06
C ILE A 169 -11.65 -5.75 25.58
N GLY A 170 -12.28 -6.83 26.07
CA GLY A 170 -12.29 -7.17 27.48
C GLY A 170 -10.89 -7.45 28.04
N ASN A 171 -10.05 -8.15 27.27
CA ASN A 171 -8.65 -8.41 27.65
C ASN A 171 -7.82 -7.11 27.73
N LEU A 172 -8.02 -6.19 26.78
CA LEU A 172 -7.33 -4.90 26.79
C LEU A 172 -7.77 -4.03 27.98
N GLU A 173 -9.06 -3.99 28.29
CA GLU A 173 -9.59 -3.28 29.47
C GLU A 173 -8.99 -3.82 30.78
N ALA A 174 -8.88 -5.15 30.89
CA ALA A 174 -8.26 -5.79 32.05
C ALA A 174 -6.77 -5.44 32.18
N GLU A 175 -6.00 -5.49 31.08
CA GLU A 175 -4.57 -5.13 31.08
C GLU A 175 -4.35 -3.67 31.47
N ILE A 176 -5.17 -2.75 30.96
CA ILE A 176 -5.10 -1.32 31.30
C ILE A 176 -5.36 -1.12 32.80
N ASN A 177 -6.40 -1.74 33.34
CA ASN A 177 -6.75 -1.63 34.75
C ASN A 177 -5.65 -2.20 35.65
N GLU A 178 -5.06 -3.34 35.29
CA GLU A 178 -3.95 -3.95 36.04
C GLU A 178 -2.72 -3.04 36.06
N LYS A 179 -2.34 -2.48 34.89
CA LYS A 179 -1.21 -1.54 34.82
C LYS A 179 -1.45 -0.26 35.59
N LEU A 180 -2.67 0.25 35.56
CA LEU A 180 -3.06 1.44 36.32
C LEU A 180 -2.94 1.18 37.82
N GLN A 181 -3.40 0.02 38.29
CA GLN A 181 -3.29 -0.38 39.69
C GLN A 181 -1.83 -0.53 40.13
N MET A 182 -1.00 -1.24 39.35
CA MET A 182 0.44 -1.37 39.66
C MET A 182 1.13 0.00 39.75
N GLN A 183 0.74 0.94 38.88
CA GLN A 183 1.29 2.30 38.89
C GLN A 183 0.84 3.09 40.13
N GLU A 184 -0.42 2.96 40.54
CA GLU A 184 -0.96 3.59 41.75
C GLU A 184 -0.27 3.05 43.01
N GLU A 185 -0.07 1.73 43.11
CA GLU A 185 0.66 1.09 44.21
C GLU A 185 2.12 1.56 44.26
N ALA A 186 2.79 1.66 43.11
CA ALA A 186 4.17 2.14 43.03
C ALA A 186 4.31 3.60 43.48
N TYR A 187 3.36 4.47 43.12
CA TYR A 187 3.36 5.85 43.59
C TYR A 187 3.04 5.94 45.08
N THR A 188 2.08 5.15 45.56
CA THR A 188 1.69 5.10 46.97
C THR A 188 2.85 4.68 47.86
N LEU A 189 3.59 3.62 47.47
CA LEU A 189 4.79 3.17 48.16
C LEU A 189 5.88 4.25 48.18
N ARG A 190 6.05 4.96 47.05
CA ARG A 190 7.02 6.06 46.94
C ARG A 190 6.64 7.22 47.86
N THR A 191 5.36 7.56 47.98
CA THR A 191 4.89 8.63 48.87
C THR A 191 5.02 8.24 50.34
N GLU A 192 4.69 7.01 50.71
CA GLU A 192 4.83 6.52 52.09
C GLU A 192 6.30 6.57 52.56
N LYS A 193 7.23 6.20 51.68
CA LYS A 193 8.69 6.29 51.95
C LYS A 193 9.18 7.73 52.15
N LEU A 194 8.49 8.72 51.58
CA LEU A 194 8.79 10.13 51.78
C LEU A 194 8.14 10.69 53.06
N GLU A 195 6.99 10.16 53.45
CA GLU A 195 6.24 10.57 54.65
C GLU A 195 6.80 9.99 55.95
N SER A 196 7.56 8.88 55.87
CA SER A 196 8.26 8.26 57.01
C SER A 196 9.78 8.48 56.94
N PRO A 197 10.29 9.70 57.23
CA PRO A 197 11.71 9.95 57.32
C PRO A 197 12.27 9.19 58.53
N LYS A 198 13.36 8.45 58.30
CA LYS A 198 14.14 7.76 59.31
C LYS A 198 15.08 8.72 60.03
#